data_AF-A0A7W9WLB4-F1
#
_entry.id   AF-A0A7W9WLB4-F1
#
_cell.length_a   1.000
_cell.length_b   1.000
_cell.length_c   1.000
_cell.angle_alpha   90.00
_cell.angle_beta   90.00
_cell.angle_gamma   90.00
#
_symmetry.space_group_name_H-M   'P 1'
#
loop_
_entity.id
_entity.type
_entity.pdbx_description
1 polymer ?
#
loop_
_entity_poly.entity_id
_entity_poly.type
_entity_poly.pdbx_seq_one_letter_code
_entity_poly.pdbx_strand_id
1 'polypeptide(L)'
;MAPSFEDLVTLQRTADKAHCRVQQLFDDYGRSPVNEWTEYQRTTWRTAWKSWVDDVCGLQEAIKAYTFEQGREIRQVDADVKKAARQPGTAT
;
A
#
# COMPACT_ATOMS: atom_id res chain seq x y z
N MET A 1 -9.45 13.25 -15.27
CA MET A 1 -8.79 14.14 -14.31
C MET A 1 -7.78 13.30 -13.57
N ALA A 2 -6.50 13.69 -13.57
CA ALA A 2 -5.51 13.00 -12.76
C ALA A 2 -5.93 13.03 -11.28
N PRO A 3 -5.59 11.98 -10.53
CA PRO A 3 -5.67 12.03 -9.07
C PRO A 3 -4.81 13.18 -8.55
N SER A 4 -5.26 13.85 -7.50
CA SER A 4 -4.46 14.88 -6.84
C SER A 4 -3.30 14.24 -6.05
N PHE A 5 -2.33 15.05 -5.62
CA PHE A 5 -1.28 14.54 -4.74
C PHE A 5 -1.83 14.02 -3.40
N GLU A 6 -2.88 14.65 -2.86
CA GLU A 6 -3.55 14.20 -1.63
C GLU A 6 -4.26 12.84 -1.81
N ASP A 7 -4.80 12.58 -2.99
CA ASP A 7 -5.36 11.27 -3.34
C ASP A 7 -4.25 10.20 -3.36
N LEU A 8 -3.08 10.49 -3.93
CA LEU A 8 -1.93 9.58 -3.92
C LEU A 8 -1.47 9.26 -2.49
N VAL A 9 -1.42 10.28 -1.61
CA VAL A 9 -1.07 10.10 -0.19
C VAL A 9 -2.10 9.24 0.53
N THR A 10 -3.38 9.43 0.23
CA THR A 10 -4.47 8.62 0.80
C THR A 10 -4.38 7.17 0.34
N LEU A 11 -4.15 6.93 -0.95
CA LEU A 11 -3.95 5.59 -1.51
C LEU A 11 -2.73 4.89 -0.91
N GLN A 12 -1.61 5.61 -0.75
CA GLN A 12 -0.41 5.09 -0.08
C GLN A 12 -0.70 4.69 1.37
N ARG A 13 -1.43 5.52 2.13
CA ARG A 13 -1.83 5.19 3.51
C ARG A 13 -2.74 3.96 3.57
N THR A 14 -3.62 3.77 2.59
CA THR A 14 -4.46 2.55 2.49
C THR A 14 -3.60 1.33 2.21
N ALA A 15 -2.71 1.40 1.23
CA ALA A 15 -1.77 0.32 0.92
C ALA A 15 -0.86 -0.02 2.13
N ASP A 16 -0.39 0.99 2.87
CA ASP A 16 0.42 0.80 4.07
C ASP A 16 -0.36 0.10 5.19
N LYS A 17 -1.64 0.45 5.39
CA LYS A 17 -2.52 -0.24 6.36
C LYS A 17 -2.76 -1.70 5.96
N ALA A 18 -3.01 -1.97 4.68
CA ALA A 18 -3.18 -3.33 4.17
C ALA A 18 -1.89 -4.15 4.36
N HIS A 19 -0.73 -3.54 4.08
CA HIS A 19 0.58 -4.16 4.31
C HIS A 19 0.80 -4.48 5.80
N CYS A 20 0.50 -3.55 6.71
CA CYS A 20 0.56 -3.79 8.15
C CYS A 20 -0.31 -4.99 8.56
N ARG A 21 -1.51 -5.15 7.98
CA ARG A 21 -2.36 -6.31 8.27
C ARG A 21 -1.74 -7.62 7.78
N VAL A 22 -1.13 -7.62 6.60
CA VAL A 22 -0.38 -8.79 6.08
C VAL A 22 0.77 -9.15 7.02
N GLN A 23 1.54 -8.16 7.48
CA GLN A 23 2.65 -8.37 8.40
C GLN A 23 2.18 -8.88 9.77
N GLN A 24 1.08 -8.34 10.30
CA GLN A 24 0.48 -8.82 11.55
C GLN A 24 0.02 -10.28 11.43
N LEU A 25 -0.61 -10.67 10.32
CA LEU A 25 -1.01 -12.04 10.08
C LEU A 25 0.20 -12.97 9.98
N PHE A 26 1.29 -12.50 9.39
CA PHE A 26 2.53 -13.26 9.30
C PHE A 26 3.22 -13.44 10.65
N ASP A 27 3.14 -12.43 11.53
CA ASP A 27 3.65 -12.49 12.91
C ASP A 27 2.80 -13.42 13.78
N ASP A 28 1.47 -13.29 13.71
CA ASP A 28 0.50 -14.08 14.49
C ASP A 28 0.51 -15.57 14.13
N TYR A 29 0.60 -15.90 12.84
CA TYR A 29 0.57 -17.29 12.37
C TYR A 29 1.94 -17.97 12.43
N GLY A 30 3.00 -17.22 12.73
CA GLY A 30 4.37 -17.72 12.73
C GLY A 30 5.07 -17.53 11.38
N ARG A 31 6.36 -17.18 11.46
CA ARG A 31 7.21 -16.75 10.34
C ARG A 31 7.49 -17.82 9.26
N SER A 32 6.99 -19.05 9.44
CA SER A 32 7.19 -20.18 8.52
C SER A 32 5.85 -20.75 8.02
N PRO A 33 5.38 -20.33 6.83
CA PRO A 33 4.09 -20.77 6.30
C PRO A 33 4.10 -22.20 5.72
N VAL A 34 5.26 -22.86 5.60
CA VAL A 34 5.42 -24.07 4.77
C VAL A 34 4.76 -25.31 5.41
N ASN A 35 4.77 -25.46 6.74
CA ASN A 35 4.26 -26.67 7.39
C ASN A 35 3.29 -26.46 8.58
N GLU A 36 3.04 -25.23 9.04
CA GLU A 36 2.33 -25.01 10.32
C GLU A 36 0.97 -24.30 10.19
N TRP A 37 0.69 -23.66 9.06
CA TRP A 37 -0.56 -22.90 8.93
C TRP A 37 -1.75 -23.79 8.54
N THR A 38 -2.84 -23.64 9.28
CA THR A 38 -4.15 -24.19 8.91
C THR A 38 -4.63 -23.63 7.56
N GLU A 39 -5.55 -24.33 6.89
CA GLU A 39 -6.16 -23.84 5.64
C GLU A 39 -6.88 -22.49 5.83
N TYR A 40 -7.49 -22.29 6.99
CA TYR A 40 -8.12 -21.03 7.36
C TYR A 40 -7.08 -19.88 7.43
N GLN A 41 -5.97 -20.08 8.14
CA GLN A 41 -4.89 -19.09 8.25
C GLN A 41 -4.28 -18.75 6.88
N ARG A 42 -3.99 -19.77 6.06
CA ARG A 42 -3.50 -19.57 4.69
C ARG A 42 -4.48 -18.77 3.84
N THR A 43 -5.78 -19.07 3.93
CA THR A 43 -6.81 -18.34 3.19
C THR A 43 -6.94 -16.90 3.65
N THR A 44 -6.97 -16.65 4.96
CA THR A 44 -7.04 -15.30 5.54
C THR A 44 -5.83 -14.46 5.14
N TRP A 45 -4.61 -15.01 5.25
CA TRP A 45 -3.40 -14.32 4.82
C TRP A 45 -3.41 -14.02 3.32
N ARG A 46 -3.80 -14.99 2.47
CA ARG A 46 -3.87 -14.81 1.02
C ARG A 46 -4.86 -13.72 0.62
N THR A 47 -6.00 -13.63 1.31
CA THR A 47 -6.99 -12.56 1.09
C THR A 47 -6.41 -11.19 1.45
N ALA A 48 -5.76 -11.08 2.61
CA ALA A 48 -5.10 -9.83 3.01
C ALA A 48 -3.98 -9.43 2.03
N TRP A 49 -3.16 -10.39 1.61
CA TRP A 49 -2.11 -10.18 0.61
C TRP A 49 -2.70 -9.68 -0.72
N LYS A 50 -3.78 -10.31 -1.20
CA LYS A 50 -4.42 -9.91 -2.45
C LYS A 50 -5.00 -8.48 -2.36
N SER A 51 -5.61 -8.13 -1.23
CA SER A 51 -6.08 -6.76 -0.99
C SER A 51 -4.93 -5.75 -1.05
N TRP A 52 -3.82 -6.05 -0.37
CA TRP A 52 -2.65 -5.17 -0.40
C TRP A 52 -2.06 -4.99 -1.80
N VAL A 53 -1.96 -6.08 -2.58
CA VAL A 53 -1.48 -6.00 -3.97
C VAL A 53 -2.41 -5.16 -4.83
N ASP A 54 -3.73 -5.29 -4.65
CA ASP A 54 -4.72 -4.47 -5.36
C ASP A 54 -4.54 -2.98 -5.03
N ASP A 55 -4.39 -2.64 -3.75
CA ASP A 55 -4.14 -1.26 -3.30
C ASP A 55 -2.83 -0.68 -3.88
N VAL A 56 -1.75 -1.47 -3.92
CA VAL A 56 -0.47 -1.05 -4.50
C VAL A 56 -0.57 -0.86 -6.02
N CYS A 57 -1.28 -1.75 -6.72
CA CYS A 57 -1.53 -1.59 -8.16
C CYS A 57 -2.32 -0.31 -8.44
N GLY A 58 -3.39 -0.06 -7.68
CA GLY A 58 -4.19 1.17 -7.79
C GLY A 58 -3.35 2.44 -7.56
N LEU A 59 -2.50 2.44 -6.54
CA LEU A 59 -1.57 3.54 -6.28
C LEU A 59 -0.59 3.77 -7.44
N GLN A 60 0.01 2.71 -7.99
CA GLN A 60 0.98 2.85 -9.08
C GLN A 60 0.35 3.40 -10.36
N GLU A 61 -0.88 2.98 -10.70
CA GLU A 61 -1.63 3.54 -11.82
C GLU A 61 -1.96 5.02 -11.59
N ALA A 62 -2.33 5.38 -10.36
CA ALA A 62 -2.58 6.76 -9.97
C ALA A 62 -1.32 7.65 -10.06
N ILE A 63 -0.16 7.16 -9.62
CA ILE A 63 1.13 7.86 -9.74
C ILE A 63 1.47 8.09 -11.21
N LYS A 64 1.31 7.07 -12.08
CA LYS A 64 1.57 7.22 -13.52
C LYS A 64 0.69 8.30 -14.12
N ALA A 65 -0.62 8.28 -13.84
CA ALA A 65 -1.55 9.30 -14.32
C ALA A 65 -1.15 10.72 -13.85
N TYR A 66 -0.84 10.89 -12.56
CA TYR A 66 -0.38 12.16 -12.02
C TYR A 66 0.92 12.64 -12.68
N THR A 67 1.91 11.76 -12.85
CA THR A 67 3.21 12.11 -13.44
C THR A 67 3.10 12.49 -14.92
N PHE A 68 2.19 11.84 -15.65
CA PHE A 68 1.91 12.17 -17.05
C PHE A 68 1.33 13.58 -17.19
N GLU A 69 0.38 13.96 -16.34
CA GLU A 69 -0.24 15.30 -16.37
C GLU A 69 0.70 16.39 -15.82
N GLN A 70 1.51 16.09 -14.81
CA GLN A 70 2.38 17.07 -14.14
C GLN A 70 3.80 17.15 -14.70
N GLY A 71 4.19 16.26 -15.61
CA GLY A 71 5.54 16.19 -16.18
C GLY A 71 6.64 15.88 -15.17
N ARG A 72 6.31 15.23 -14.05
CA ARG A 72 7.26 14.89 -12.97
C ARG A 72 7.78 13.46 -13.13
N GLU A 73 8.98 13.18 -12.61
CA GLU A 73 9.52 11.82 -12.62
C GLU A 73 8.76 10.91 -11.63
N ILE A 74 8.38 9.71 -12.08
CA ILE A 74 7.67 8.70 -11.28
C ILE A 74 8.38 8.42 -9.94
N ARG A 75 9.71 8.26 -9.94
CA ARG A 75 10.46 7.93 -8.71
C ARG A 75 10.40 9.07 -7.68
N GLN A 76 10.45 10.32 -8.15
CA GLN A 76 10.36 11.48 -7.26
C GLN A 76 8.96 11.58 -6.64
N VAL A 77 7.90 11.42 -7.46
CA VAL A 77 6.53 11.45 -6.96
C VAL A 77 6.27 10.30 -5.97
N ASP A 78 6.71 9.08 -6.27
CA ASP A 78 6.59 7.93 -5.37
C ASP A 78 7.29 8.18 -4.02
N ALA A 79 8.49 8.73 -4.03
CA ALA A 79 9.22 9.08 -2.81
C ALA A 79 8.52 10.18 -2.00
N ASP A 80 8.01 11.23 -2.65
CA ASP A 80 7.27 12.32 -2.00
C ASP A 80 5.97 11.81 -1.37
N VAL A 81 5.22 10.96 -2.08
CA VAL A 81 3.99 10.34 -1.58
C VAL A 81 4.29 9.46 -0.37
N LYS A 82 5.32 8.61 -0.43
CA LYS A 82 5.76 7.78 0.70
C LYS A 82 6.23 8.59 1.90
N LYS A 83 6.83 9.76 1.68
CA LYS A 83 7.24 10.66 2.75
C LYS A 83 6.02 11.30 3.42
N ALA A 84 5.10 11.85 2.62
CA ALA A 84 3.89 12.49 3.10
C ALA A 84 2.93 11.52 3.82
N ALA A 85 2.82 10.28 3.33
CA ALA A 85 2.00 9.24 3.96
C ALA A 85 2.43 8.93 5.40
N ARG A 86 3.74 8.99 5.68
CA ARG A 86 4.33 8.74 7.01
C ARG A 86 4.23 9.90 7.97
N GLN A 87 4.00 11.11 7.47
CA GLN A 87 3.82 12.26 8.35
C GLN A 87 2.42 12.20 8.97
N PRO A 88 2.28 12.29 10.30
CA PRO A 88 0.99 12.58 10.90
C PRO A 88 0.58 13.94 10.32
N GLY A 89 -0.61 14.01 9.71
CA GLY A 89 -1.07 15.25 9.07
C GLY A 89 -0.84 16.40 10.03
N THR A 90 0.04 17.33 9.67
CA THR A 90 0.23 18.55 10.44
C THR A 90 -1.09 19.30 10.36
N ALA A 91 -1.94 19.09 11.37
CA ALA A 91 -3.03 19.98 11.66
C ALA A 91 -2.40 21.33 11.97
N THR A 92 -2.49 22.23 11.00
CA THR A 92 -2.32 23.67 11.20
C THR A 92 -3.31 24.16 12.26
#